data_AF-A0A812S7I6-F1
#
_entry.id   AF-A0A812S7I6-F1
#
_cell.length_a   1.000
_cell.length_b   1.000
_cell.length_c   1.000
_cell.angle_alpha   90.00
_cell.angle_beta   90.00
_cell.angle_gamma   90.00
#
_symmetry.space_group_name_H-M   'P 1'
#
loop_
_entity.id
_entity.type
_entity.pdbx_description
1 polymer ?
#
loop_
_entity_poly.entity_id
_entity_poly.type
_entity_poly.pdbx_seq_one_letter_code
_entity_poly.pdbx_strand_id
1 'polypeptide(L)'
;MWTVHAREWRRKTWSLVALLLLAVGAHGSTPDGTVHDLGSSNFSAAITRSGSLSFVEFYAPWCGHCKKLVPEWERTAELCQDDGILVAKVDSIAEKALAQQHEVQSFPTLRLFRGSPKVSVKYEGPRTAAKMAEWAKGKQNEQLVQRLPVSADEIASWSSQKPVAVLGLLEGVVESSVLLQVLEDASFALNPSNAAGEVPVGIVESASPALLKSLGSGDKKLPCVALLRSFDFEEKVLVFTPQSSWPNSFESLMAWIASKRVPALIPGSEQTEKFFLQDIDPGNGLVLYFGEDEKLRRDLHELAVSFRKDQKLKWVHLKKGQFSESLGKNVGLTPADFPEVAIWEFGESEDADKVYRLSQQSSHTALTRDAVQAFVENWQQGQLSAEKDPVVSVTSDTFDSLVINNDKDVLVEFYAPWCGHCKALAPEYKLVAQHYAQDDGVAIVKMDATQYKHSSADIKSYPTLKLYAKGKKHSPIDGEFKSTRTKDGILAFIEQHRATKKKGGKGGKNKEAEEEEQLDTKLCQLCHSAATV
;
A
#
# COMPACT_ATOMS: atom_id res chain seq x y z
N MET A 1 8.07 -85.05 32.76
CA MET A 1 8.48 -86.10 33.72
C MET A 1 9.14 -85.38 34.89
N TRP A 2 8.46 -85.31 36.05
CA TRP A 2 8.99 -85.11 37.42
C TRP A 2 9.83 -83.84 37.72
N THR A 3 9.70 -83.07 38.81
CA THR A 3 8.90 -83.08 40.04
C THR A 3 9.23 -81.77 40.80
N VAL A 4 8.18 -81.05 41.22
CA VAL A 4 7.90 -80.51 42.58
C VAL A 4 9.06 -80.10 43.52
N HIS A 5 8.98 -78.87 44.06
CA HIS A 5 8.90 -78.45 45.50
C HIS A 5 9.45 -77.01 45.67
N ALA A 6 8.60 -75.99 45.88
CA ALA A 6 7.99 -75.59 47.16
C ALA A 6 8.95 -74.83 48.11
N ARG A 7 8.70 -73.53 48.34
CA ARG A 7 8.22 -73.03 49.65
C ARG A 7 7.86 -71.54 49.61
N GLU A 8 6.65 -71.31 50.12
CA GLU A 8 5.98 -70.06 50.44
C GLU A 8 6.83 -69.16 51.34
N TRP A 9 6.58 -67.85 51.37
CA TRP A 9 6.38 -67.08 52.62
C TRP A 9 5.49 -65.85 52.32
N ARG A 10 4.69 -65.48 53.32
CA ARG A 10 3.43 -64.74 53.23
C ARG A 10 3.57 -63.23 53.00
N ARG A 11 2.60 -62.70 52.24
CA ARG A 11 1.85 -61.42 52.35
C ARG A 11 2.50 -60.26 53.14
N LYS A 12 2.67 -59.12 52.45
CA LYS A 12 2.31 -57.76 52.93
C LYS A 12 2.18 -56.79 51.75
N THR A 13 0.92 -56.58 51.34
CA THR A 13 0.28 -55.28 51.07
C THR A 13 1.14 -54.01 51.04
N TRP A 14 1.27 -53.38 49.86
CA TRP A 14 0.80 -52.03 49.48
C TRP A 14 1.70 -51.35 48.44
N SER A 15 1.01 -50.81 47.43
CA SER A 15 1.48 -50.07 46.27
C SER A 15 2.44 -48.94 46.60
N LEU A 16 3.43 -48.73 45.74
CA LEU A 16 3.98 -47.42 45.35
C LEU A 16 4.85 -47.62 44.10
N VAL A 17 4.21 -47.73 42.93
CA VAL A 17 4.88 -47.44 41.66
C VAL A 17 4.85 -45.92 41.53
N ALA A 18 5.99 -45.29 41.73
CA ALA A 18 6.20 -43.88 41.40
C ALA A 18 6.12 -43.73 39.87
N LEU A 19 4.94 -43.37 39.39
CA LEU A 19 4.75 -42.86 38.03
C LEU A 19 5.34 -41.43 38.02
N LEU A 20 6.58 -41.32 37.57
CA LEU A 20 7.19 -40.06 37.17
C LEU A 20 6.51 -39.59 35.87
N LEU A 21 5.32 -38.99 36.02
CA LEU A 21 4.74 -38.14 34.99
C LEU A 21 5.59 -36.87 34.94
N LEU A 22 6.54 -36.82 34.00
CA LEU A 22 7.01 -35.55 33.47
C LEU A 22 5.85 -34.91 32.70
N ALA A 23 4.95 -34.26 33.43
CA ALA A 23 4.09 -33.25 32.87
C ALA A 23 4.98 -32.04 32.55
N VAL A 24 5.58 -32.02 31.37
CA VAL A 24 5.92 -30.74 30.73
C VAL A 24 4.58 -30.12 30.35
N GLY A 25 3.95 -29.49 31.32
CA GLY A 25 2.81 -28.62 31.06
C GLY A 25 3.31 -27.46 30.23
N ALA A 26 2.94 -27.43 28.95
CA ALA A 26 2.93 -26.20 28.17
C ALA A 26 1.99 -25.23 28.90
N HIS A 27 2.53 -24.46 29.83
CA HIS A 27 1.82 -23.34 30.44
C HIS A 27 1.70 -22.31 29.33
N GLY A 28 0.54 -22.27 28.66
CA GLY A 28 0.24 -21.22 27.70
C GLY A 28 0.35 -19.88 28.41
N SER A 29 1.05 -18.92 27.80
CA SER A 29 1.15 -17.55 28.30
C SER A 29 -0.24 -16.97 28.52
N THR A 30 -0.53 -16.54 29.74
CA THR A 30 -1.78 -15.87 30.10
C THR A 30 -1.58 -14.36 30.15
N PRO A 31 -2.58 -13.54 29.76
CA PRO A 31 -2.53 -12.10 29.96
C PRO A 31 -2.42 -11.76 31.46
N ASP A 32 -1.27 -11.29 31.90
CA ASP A 32 -0.95 -11.00 33.31
C ASP A 32 -0.43 -9.57 33.52
N GLY A 33 -0.58 -8.72 32.49
CA GLY A 33 -0.08 -7.34 32.49
C GLY A 33 1.40 -7.21 32.16
N THR A 34 2.08 -8.31 31.80
CA THR A 34 3.50 -8.30 31.43
C THR A 34 3.72 -8.66 29.96
N VAL A 35 4.90 -8.33 29.42
CA VAL A 35 5.29 -8.68 28.04
C VAL A 35 5.92 -10.06 28.03
N HIS A 36 5.32 -10.98 27.28
CA HIS A 36 5.78 -12.36 27.16
C HIS A 36 6.81 -12.53 26.03
N ASP A 37 7.88 -13.26 26.30
CA ASP A 37 8.84 -13.68 25.28
C ASP A 37 8.32 -14.90 24.52
N LEU A 38 8.11 -14.74 23.21
CA LEU A 38 7.68 -15.82 22.32
C LEU A 38 8.78 -16.16 21.31
N GLY A 39 8.84 -17.44 20.97
CA GLY A 39 9.67 -18.00 19.91
C GLY A 39 9.00 -19.22 19.29
N SER A 40 9.67 -19.87 18.35
CA SER A 40 9.06 -20.95 17.54
C SER A 40 8.46 -22.09 18.38
N SER A 41 8.98 -22.35 19.58
CA SER A 41 8.54 -23.44 20.47
C SER A 41 7.23 -23.16 21.23
N ASN A 42 6.90 -21.89 21.51
CA ASN A 42 5.74 -21.52 22.33
C ASN A 42 4.75 -20.59 21.62
N PHE A 43 5.12 -20.00 20.48
CA PHE A 43 4.30 -19.01 19.77
C PHE A 43 2.92 -19.56 19.43
N SER A 44 2.84 -20.70 18.75
CA SER A 44 1.55 -21.27 18.34
C SER A 44 0.63 -21.54 19.53
N ALA A 45 1.17 -22.09 20.62
CA ALA A 45 0.39 -22.38 21.83
C ALA A 45 -0.08 -21.10 22.54
N ALA A 46 0.74 -20.04 22.57
CA ALA A 46 0.37 -18.76 23.18
C ALA A 46 -0.73 -18.02 22.41
N ILE A 47 -0.68 -18.09 21.07
CA ILE A 47 -1.64 -17.42 20.18
C ILE A 47 -2.95 -18.20 20.03
N THR A 48 -2.91 -19.54 20.02
CA THR A 48 -4.08 -20.40 19.78
C THR A 48 -4.97 -20.49 21.01
N ARG A 49 -5.63 -19.37 21.32
CA ARG A 49 -6.61 -19.22 22.40
C ARG A 49 -7.90 -18.67 21.79
N SER A 50 -8.94 -19.51 21.74
CA SER A 50 -10.22 -19.19 21.07
C SER A 50 -10.78 -17.85 21.53
N GLY A 51 -11.20 -17.01 20.58
CA GLY A 51 -11.81 -15.69 20.84
C GLY A 51 -10.88 -14.64 21.46
N SER A 52 -9.60 -14.95 21.69
CA SER A 52 -8.66 -14.03 22.34
C SER A 52 -7.75 -13.33 21.33
N LEU A 53 -7.28 -12.16 21.74
CA LEU A 53 -6.29 -11.39 20.99
C LEU A 53 -4.90 -11.53 21.62
N SER A 54 -3.89 -11.50 20.77
CA SER A 54 -2.49 -11.46 21.18
C SER A 54 -1.74 -10.41 20.36
N PHE A 55 -1.22 -9.37 21.02
CA PHE A 55 -0.50 -8.28 20.40
C PHE A 55 1.00 -8.52 20.52
N VAL A 56 1.67 -8.73 19.38
CA VAL A 56 3.07 -9.18 19.33
C VAL A 56 3.95 -8.14 18.65
N GLU A 57 5.06 -7.79 19.30
CA GLU A 57 6.16 -7.04 18.71
C GLU A 57 7.19 -8.00 18.10
N PHE A 58 7.45 -7.88 16.80
CA PHE A 58 8.63 -8.45 16.16
C PHE A 58 9.75 -7.41 16.14
N TYR A 59 10.86 -7.69 16.82
CA TYR A 59 11.94 -6.73 17.05
C TYR A 59 13.32 -7.29 16.69
N ALA A 60 14.31 -6.39 16.66
CA ALA A 60 15.72 -6.74 16.64
C ALA A 60 16.45 -6.05 17.81
N PRO A 61 17.35 -6.72 18.56
CA PRO A 61 17.99 -6.16 19.75
C PRO A 61 18.82 -4.89 19.50
N TRP A 62 19.33 -4.72 18.29
CA TRP A 62 20.13 -3.56 17.88
C TRP A 62 19.29 -2.40 17.32
N CYS A 63 17.98 -2.59 17.09
CA CYS A 63 17.14 -1.56 16.50
C CYS A 63 16.83 -0.43 17.49
N GLY A 64 17.21 0.81 17.12
CA GLY A 64 16.95 1.99 17.93
C GLY A 64 15.46 2.30 18.13
N HIS A 65 14.61 2.03 17.13
CA HIS A 65 13.16 2.22 17.26
C HIS A 65 12.52 1.20 18.22
N CYS A 66 12.99 -0.06 18.22
CA CYS A 66 12.54 -1.08 19.18
C CYS A 66 12.92 -0.69 20.61
N LYS A 67 14.17 -0.26 20.84
CA LYS A 67 14.61 0.20 22.17
C LYS A 67 13.77 1.34 22.73
N LYS A 68 13.34 2.27 21.86
CA LYS A 68 12.44 3.36 22.25
C LYS A 68 11.01 2.90 22.54
N LEU A 69 10.58 1.79 21.93
CA LEU A 69 9.24 1.23 22.09
C LEU A 69 9.07 0.46 23.40
N VAL A 70 10.14 -0.15 23.92
CA VAL A 70 10.11 -1.00 25.14
C VAL A 70 9.24 -0.43 26.27
N PRO A 71 9.44 0.81 26.78
CA PRO A 71 8.64 1.32 27.89
C PRO A 71 7.15 1.50 27.52
N GLU A 72 6.86 1.86 26.27
CA GLU A 72 5.47 1.98 25.80
C GLU A 72 4.82 0.61 25.62
N TRP A 73 5.58 -0.41 25.22
CA TRP A 73 5.11 -1.77 25.02
C TRP A 73 4.79 -2.47 26.34
N GLU A 74 5.65 -2.30 27.34
CA GLU A 74 5.39 -2.76 28.72
C GLU A 74 4.11 -2.14 29.28
N ARG A 75 3.95 -0.82 29.10
CA ARG A 75 2.74 -0.12 29.51
C ARG A 75 1.50 -0.56 28.71
N THR A 76 1.63 -0.94 27.45
CA THR A 76 0.52 -1.55 26.69
C THR A 76 0.08 -2.87 27.32
N ALA A 77 1.01 -3.71 27.79
CA ALA A 77 0.67 -4.95 28.49
C ALA A 77 -0.16 -4.69 29.74
N GLU A 78 0.25 -3.74 30.57
CA GLU A 78 -0.50 -3.30 31.76
C GLU A 78 -1.91 -2.83 31.39
N LEU A 79 -2.01 -1.96 30.38
CA LEU A 79 -3.30 -1.40 29.95
C LEU A 79 -4.24 -2.47 29.36
N CYS A 80 -3.72 -3.56 28.82
CA CYS A 80 -4.48 -4.62 28.15
C CYS A 80 -4.81 -5.82 29.05
N GLN A 81 -4.31 -5.83 30.30
CA GLN A 81 -4.44 -6.95 31.22
C GLN A 81 -5.90 -7.36 31.44
N ASP A 82 -6.75 -6.40 31.79
CA ASP A 82 -8.16 -6.64 32.14
C ASP A 82 -9.02 -7.02 30.92
N ASP A 83 -8.51 -6.79 29.70
CA ASP A 83 -9.19 -7.12 28.45
C ASP A 83 -8.86 -8.55 27.95
N GLY A 84 -7.93 -9.25 28.63
CA GLY A 84 -7.51 -10.59 28.25
C GLY A 84 -6.68 -10.64 26.96
N ILE A 85 -6.08 -9.50 26.57
CA ILE A 85 -5.19 -9.38 25.41
C ILE A 85 -3.77 -9.71 25.87
N LEU A 86 -3.19 -10.76 25.29
CA LEU A 86 -1.80 -11.14 25.56
C LEU A 86 -0.88 -10.12 24.86
N VAL A 87 0.08 -9.55 25.56
CA VAL A 87 1.11 -8.70 24.94
C VAL A 87 2.45 -9.43 24.98
N ALA A 88 3.14 -9.49 23.84
CA ALA A 88 4.31 -10.33 23.67
C ALA A 88 5.35 -9.70 22.74
N LYS A 89 6.56 -10.27 22.73
CA LYS A 89 7.63 -9.90 21.81
C LYS A 89 8.36 -11.13 21.26
N VAL A 90 8.90 -11.01 20.05
CA VAL A 90 9.67 -12.03 19.34
C VAL A 90 10.96 -11.40 18.83
N ASP A 91 12.11 -11.92 19.27
CA ASP A 91 13.41 -11.55 18.71
C ASP A 91 13.54 -12.17 17.31
N SER A 92 13.39 -11.34 16.28
CA SER A 92 13.41 -11.77 14.87
C SER A 92 14.82 -12.11 14.36
N ILE A 93 15.86 -11.75 15.11
CA ILE A 93 17.25 -12.14 14.80
C ILE A 93 17.49 -13.59 15.24
N ALA A 94 16.93 -13.98 16.39
CA ALA A 94 16.95 -15.35 16.88
C ALA A 94 15.93 -16.25 16.13
N GLU A 95 14.72 -15.75 15.90
CA GLU A 95 13.57 -16.49 15.37
C GLU A 95 13.30 -16.18 13.89
N LYS A 96 14.32 -16.29 13.04
CA LYS A 96 14.26 -15.87 11.62
C LYS A 96 13.13 -16.53 10.83
N ALA A 97 12.91 -17.84 11.03
CA ALA A 97 11.86 -18.57 10.33
C ALA A 97 10.46 -18.07 10.71
N LEU A 98 10.24 -17.78 11.99
CA LEU A 98 8.99 -17.22 12.49
C LEU A 98 8.77 -15.79 11.97
N ALA A 99 9.82 -14.96 11.95
CA ALA A 99 9.77 -13.62 11.38
C ALA A 99 9.45 -13.64 9.88
N GLN A 100 10.06 -14.56 9.13
CA GLN A 100 9.78 -14.75 7.71
C GLN A 100 8.34 -15.24 7.47
N GLN A 101 7.86 -16.19 8.29
CA GLN A 101 6.48 -16.70 8.22
C GLN A 101 5.43 -15.60 8.40
N HIS A 102 5.73 -14.56 9.18
CA HIS A 102 4.85 -13.42 9.41
C HIS A 102 5.22 -12.17 8.58
N GLU A 103 6.03 -12.35 7.53
CA GLU A 103 6.41 -11.34 6.55
C GLU A 103 7.01 -10.07 7.20
N VAL A 104 7.85 -10.27 8.23
CA VAL A 104 8.51 -9.17 8.92
C VAL A 104 9.65 -8.61 8.08
N GLN A 105 9.42 -7.46 7.44
CA GLN A 105 10.39 -6.78 6.59
C GLN A 105 11.15 -5.65 7.30
N SER A 106 10.64 -5.14 8.42
CA SER A 106 11.23 -4.02 9.16
C SER A 106 10.93 -4.10 10.66
N PHE A 107 11.67 -3.34 11.47
CA PHE A 107 11.57 -3.36 12.93
C PHE A 107 11.28 -1.99 13.53
N PRO A 108 10.45 -1.92 14.59
CA PRO A 108 9.55 -2.97 15.05
C PRO A 108 8.38 -3.17 14.08
N THR A 109 7.94 -4.42 13.93
CA THR A 109 6.66 -4.77 13.30
C THR A 109 5.70 -5.26 14.36
N LEU A 110 4.54 -4.60 14.49
CA LEU A 110 3.54 -4.90 15.50
C LEU A 110 2.35 -5.59 14.85
N ARG A 111 1.97 -6.78 15.33
CA ARG A 111 0.84 -7.56 14.79
C ARG A 111 -0.10 -8.03 15.88
N LEU A 112 -1.40 -7.86 15.65
CA LEU A 112 -2.46 -8.38 16.51
C LEU A 112 -3.00 -9.67 15.91
N PHE A 113 -2.89 -10.76 16.65
CA PHE A 113 -3.37 -12.09 16.26
C PHE A 113 -4.72 -12.38 16.92
N ARG A 114 -5.58 -13.14 16.23
CA ARG A 114 -6.90 -13.56 16.72
C ARG A 114 -7.03 -15.08 16.66
N GLY A 115 -6.94 -15.75 17.80
CA GLY A 115 -7.20 -17.19 17.96
C GLY A 115 -6.32 -18.17 17.15
N SER A 116 -5.46 -17.69 16.26
CA SER A 116 -4.62 -18.48 15.36
C SER A 116 -3.38 -17.68 14.94
N PRO A 117 -2.19 -18.31 14.84
CA PRO A 117 -0.99 -17.69 14.27
C PRO A 117 -1.19 -17.18 12.84
N LYS A 118 -2.17 -17.69 12.10
CA LYS A 118 -2.42 -17.36 10.70
C LYS A 118 -3.32 -16.14 10.52
N VAL A 119 -4.05 -15.75 11.56
CA VAL A 119 -5.06 -14.69 11.51
C VAL A 119 -4.51 -13.49 12.26
N SER A 120 -3.98 -12.50 11.52
CA SER A 120 -3.39 -11.31 12.12
C SER A 120 -3.52 -10.06 11.28
N VAL A 121 -3.47 -8.91 11.94
CA VAL A 121 -3.42 -7.59 11.33
C VAL A 121 -2.21 -6.81 11.82
N LYS A 122 -1.59 -6.04 10.93
CA LYS A 122 -0.47 -5.15 11.26
C LYS A 122 -1.00 -3.87 11.90
N TYR A 123 -0.32 -3.38 12.92
CA TYR A 123 -0.56 -2.07 13.50
C TYR A 123 0.37 -1.02 12.89
N GLU A 124 -0.23 0.03 12.33
CA GLU A 124 0.50 1.14 11.68
C GLU A 124 0.27 2.49 12.38
N GLY A 125 -0.41 2.49 13.53
CA GLY A 125 -0.73 3.69 14.28
C GLY A 125 0.43 4.24 15.15
N PRO A 126 0.16 5.32 15.91
CA PRO A 126 1.15 5.92 16.80
C PRO A 126 1.64 4.96 17.89
N ARG A 127 2.96 4.81 18.02
CA ARG A 127 3.61 3.88 18.96
C ARG A 127 3.65 4.39 20.41
N THR A 128 2.52 4.85 20.91
CA THR A 128 2.31 5.20 22.32
C THR A 128 1.42 4.15 22.97
N ALA A 129 1.65 3.85 24.25
CA ALA A 129 0.98 2.79 24.97
C ALA A 129 -0.54 2.93 24.93
N ALA A 130 -1.02 4.17 25.11
CA ALA A 130 -2.44 4.51 25.08
C ALA A 130 -3.06 4.21 23.71
N LYS A 131 -2.42 4.65 22.61
CA LYS A 131 -2.94 4.43 21.25
C LYS A 131 -2.86 2.98 20.79
N MET A 132 -1.83 2.26 21.23
CA MET A 132 -1.68 0.83 20.96
C MET A 132 -2.75 0.01 21.71
N ALA A 133 -2.95 0.27 23.01
CA ALA A 133 -3.95 -0.41 23.81
C ALA A 133 -5.38 -0.07 23.36
N GLU A 134 -5.69 1.21 23.12
CA GLU A 134 -7.00 1.66 22.59
C GLU A 134 -7.36 0.92 21.30
N TRP A 135 -6.41 0.82 20.36
CA TRP A 135 -6.64 0.12 19.10
C TRP A 135 -6.83 -1.39 19.28
N ALA A 136 -5.99 -2.05 20.09
CA ALA A 136 -6.09 -3.49 20.33
C ALA A 136 -7.41 -3.86 21.03
N LYS A 137 -7.86 -3.05 21.99
CA LYS A 137 -9.17 -3.21 22.65
C LYS A 137 -10.34 -2.96 21.70
N GLY A 138 -10.23 -1.95 20.84
CA GLY A 138 -11.24 -1.67 19.81
C GLY A 138 -11.49 -2.85 18.89
N LYS A 139 -10.42 -3.59 18.53
CA LYS A 139 -10.48 -4.80 17.69
C LYS A 139 -11.21 -5.98 18.34
N GLN A 140 -11.30 -6.03 19.67
CA GLN A 140 -11.97 -7.12 20.38
C GLN A 140 -13.49 -7.06 20.21
N ASN A 141 -14.04 -5.85 20.16
CA ASN A 141 -15.49 -5.60 20.14
C ASN A 141 -16.02 -5.25 18.74
N GLU A 142 -15.23 -5.47 17.71
CA GLU A 142 -15.60 -5.13 16.35
C GLU A 142 -16.64 -6.10 15.78
N GLN A 143 -17.64 -5.55 15.09
CA GLN A 143 -18.50 -6.35 14.24
C GLN A 143 -17.72 -6.76 12.99
N LEU A 144 -17.24 -8.00 12.98
CA LEU A 144 -16.42 -8.50 11.87
C LEU A 144 -17.23 -8.81 10.62
N VAL A 145 -18.50 -9.19 10.74
CA VAL A 145 -19.33 -9.49 9.58
C VAL A 145 -20.67 -8.77 9.65
N GLN A 146 -21.11 -8.27 8.49
CA GLN A 146 -22.43 -7.67 8.35
C GLN A 146 -23.48 -8.73 8.03
N ARG A 147 -24.57 -8.77 8.80
CA ARG A 147 -25.72 -9.63 8.48
C ARG A 147 -26.56 -8.95 7.41
N LEU A 148 -26.77 -9.65 6.30
CA LEU A 148 -27.52 -9.15 5.15
C LEU A 148 -28.81 -9.97 4.97
N PRO A 149 -29.88 -9.33 4.46
CA PRO A 149 -31.11 -10.04 4.16
C PRO A 149 -30.96 -10.95 2.95
N VAL A 150 -31.91 -11.88 2.79
CA VAL A 150 -32.01 -12.78 1.63
C VAL A 150 -32.58 -12.00 0.43
N SER A 151 -31.84 -11.00 -0.04
CA SER A 151 -32.26 -10.04 -1.08
C SER A 151 -31.10 -9.71 -2.01
N ALA A 152 -31.22 -10.08 -3.29
CA ALA A 152 -30.15 -9.85 -4.27
C ALA A 152 -29.88 -8.35 -4.48
N ASP A 153 -30.93 -7.52 -4.47
CA ASP A 153 -30.82 -6.08 -4.69
C ASP A 153 -30.10 -5.38 -3.53
N GLU A 154 -30.40 -5.77 -2.29
CA GLU A 154 -29.73 -5.22 -1.11
C GLU A 154 -28.27 -5.66 -1.03
N ILE A 155 -27.99 -6.92 -1.38
CA ILE A 155 -26.60 -7.43 -1.49
C ILE A 155 -25.83 -6.69 -2.59
N ALA A 156 -26.46 -6.42 -3.74
CA ALA A 156 -25.84 -5.66 -4.83
C ALA A 156 -25.55 -4.22 -4.40
N SER A 157 -26.50 -3.56 -3.73
CA SER A 157 -26.31 -2.20 -3.19
C SER A 157 -25.16 -2.16 -2.18
N TRP A 158 -25.15 -3.08 -1.21
CA TRP A 158 -24.10 -3.20 -0.20
C TRP A 158 -22.72 -3.45 -0.82
N SER A 159 -22.61 -4.43 -1.72
CA SER A 159 -21.33 -4.82 -2.31
C SER A 159 -20.76 -3.77 -3.27
N SER A 160 -21.61 -2.94 -3.89
CA SER A 160 -21.18 -1.87 -4.81
C SER A 160 -20.47 -0.70 -4.13
N GLN A 161 -20.51 -0.60 -2.79
CA GLN A 161 -19.86 0.47 -2.03
C GLN A 161 -18.33 0.40 -2.08
N LYS A 162 -17.77 -0.76 -2.46
CA LYS A 162 -16.34 -1.00 -2.61
C LYS A 162 -16.06 -1.81 -3.88
N PRO A 163 -14.82 -1.77 -4.41
CA PRO A 163 -14.47 -2.52 -5.62
C PRO A 163 -14.65 -4.03 -5.49
N VAL A 164 -14.50 -4.54 -4.25
CA VAL A 164 -14.56 -5.97 -3.90
C VAL A 164 -15.29 -6.12 -2.56
N ALA A 165 -16.15 -7.12 -2.44
CA ALA A 165 -16.80 -7.55 -1.21
C ALA A 165 -16.79 -9.08 -1.08
N VAL A 166 -16.80 -9.60 0.15
CA VAL A 166 -16.85 -11.03 0.45
C VAL A 166 -18.18 -11.36 1.09
N LEU A 167 -18.94 -12.29 0.51
CA LEU A 167 -20.25 -12.70 0.99
C LEU A 167 -20.25 -14.19 1.37
N GLY A 168 -20.50 -14.49 2.64
CA GLY A 168 -20.83 -15.83 3.10
C GLY A 168 -22.30 -16.17 2.85
N LEU A 169 -22.55 -17.29 2.19
CA LEU A 169 -23.90 -17.81 1.93
C LEU A 169 -24.06 -19.12 2.71
N LEU A 170 -24.85 -19.05 3.78
CA LEU A 170 -24.97 -20.11 4.78
C LEU A 170 -26.29 -20.90 4.61
N GLU A 171 -26.27 -22.20 4.89
CA GLU A 171 -27.43 -23.11 4.81
C GLU A 171 -27.93 -23.49 6.23
N GLY A 172 -28.34 -22.50 7.03
CA GLY A 172 -28.93 -22.73 8.36
C GLY A 172 -27.92 -23.04 9.49
N VAL A 173 -28.42 -23.29 10.70
CA VAL A 173 -27.73 -22.91 11.97
C VAL A 173 -26.43 -23.66 12.31
N VAL A 174 -26.24 -24.94 11.94
CA VAL A 174 -25.16 -25.77 12.53
C VAL A 174 -23.85 -25.72 11.74
N GLU A 175 -23.89 -25.94 10.42
CA GLU A 175 -22.71 -25.77 9.54
C GLU A 175 -22.29 -24.30 9.39
N SER A 176 -23.21 -23.38 9.72
CA SER A 176 -22.94 -21.94 9.76
C SER A 176 -21.83 -21.54 10.73
N SER A 177 -21.61 -22.27 11.82
CA SER A 177 -20.67 -21.84 12.87
C SER A 177 -19.21 -21.84 12.41
N VAL A 178 -18.79 -22.85 11.63
CA VAL A 178 -17.40 -22.97 11.15
C VAL A 178 -17.14 -21.99 10.01
N LEU A 179 -18.03 -21.91 9.03
CA LEU A 179 -17.87 -20.93 7.94
C LEU A 179 -17.96 -19.50 8.47
N LEU A 180 -18.85 -19.23 9.42
CA LEU A 180 -18.91 -17.93 10.09
C LEU A 180 -17.58 -17.58 10.75
N GLN A 181 -16.96 -18.50 11.50
CA GLN A 181 -15.65 -18.26 12.10
C GLN A 181 -14.58 -17.97 11.04
N VAL A 182 -14.55 -18.74 9.94
CA VAL A 182 -13.61 -18.51 8.83
C VAL A 182 -13.82 -17.12 8.20
N LEU A 183 -15.07 -16.67 8.08
CA LEU A 183 -15.41 -15.35 7.52
C LEU A 183 -15.09 -14.21 8.50
N GLU A 184 -15.30 -14.41 9.80
CA GLU A 184 -14.86 -13.47 10.83
C GLU A 184 -13.33 -13.33 10.82
N ASP A 185 -12.60 -14.45 10.76
CA ASP A 185 -11.15 -14.45 10.68
C ASP A 185 -10.65 -13.78 9.39
N ALA A 186 -11.31 -14.06 8.26
CA ALA A 186 -11.01 -13.40 6.98
C ALA A 186 -11.29 -11.90 7.06
N SER A 187 -12.41 -11.50 7.64
CA SER A 187 -12.73 -10.08 7.82
C SER A 187 -11.72 -9.37 8.71
N PHE A 188 -11.32 -10.00 9.81
CA PHE A 188 -10.29 -9.48 10.70
C PHE A 188 -9.00 -9.25 9.92
N ALA A 189 -8.52 -10.24 9.16
CA ALA A 189 -7.28 -10.15 8.39
C ALA A 189 -7.35 -9.16 7.22
N LEU A 190 -8.52 -9.02 6.57
CA LEU A 190 -8.72 -8.14 5.41
C LEU A 190 -8.90 -6.66 5.79
N ASN A 191 -9.22 -6.35 7.05
CA ASN A 191 -9.54 -5.00 7.50
C ASN A 191 -8.64 -4.54 8.67
N PRO A 192 -7.32 -4.36 8.45
CA PRO A 192 -6.37 -4.00 9.51
C PRO A 192 -6.66 -2.64 10.17
N SER A 193 -7.20 -1.67 9.43
CA SER A 193 -7.35 -0.28 9.91
C SER A 193 -8.71 0.05 10.54
N ASN A 194 -9.71 -0.84 10.47
CA ASN A 194 -11.12 -0.58 10.83
C ASN A 194 -11.77 0.64 10.15
N ALA A 195 -11.05 1.29 9.22
CA ALA A 195 -11.68 2.15 8.25
C ALA A 195 -12.60 1.27 7.40
N ALA A 196 -13.84 1.72 7.18
CA ALA A 196 -14.89 1.05 6.43
C ALA A 196 -14.55 0.81 4.94
N GLY A 197 -13.41 0.21 4.59
CA GLY A 197 -12.88 0.36 3.24
C GLY A 197 -11.76 -0.53 2.74
N GLU A 198 -11.40 -1.65 3.39
CA GLU A 198 -10.42 -2.55 2.77
C GLU A 198 -11.08 -3.69 1.99
N VAL A 199 -11.92 -4.51 2.63
CA VAL A 199 -12.84 -5.43 1.94
C VAL A 199 -14.04 -5.73 2.87
N PRO A 200 -15.26 -5.23 2.58
CA PRO A 200 -16.44 -5.53 3.38
C PRO A 200 -16.76 -7.04 3.35
N VAL A 201 -17.06 -7.60 4.52
CA VAL A 201 -17.44 -9.00 4.68
C VAL A 201 -18.85 -9.09 5.24
N GLY A 202 -19.73 -9.79 4.52
CA GLY A 202 -21.14 -9.95 4.86
C GLY A 202 -21.55 -11.42 4.88
N ILE A 203 -22.67 -11.72 5.54
CA ILE A 203 -23.27 -13.06 5.59
C ILE A 203 -24.77 -13.02 5.31
N VAL A 204 -25.27 -14.08 4.69
CA VAL A 204 -26.70 -14.42 4.61
C VAL A 204 -26.89 -15.75 5.31
N GLU A 205 -27.59 -15.76 6.45
CA GLU A 205 -27.72 -16.92 7.35
C GLU A 205 -28.64 -18.03 6.80
N SER A 206 -29.53 -17.69 5.87
CA SER A 206 -30.50 -18.62 5.26
C SER A 206 -30.50 -18.47 3.74
N ALA A 207 -29.32 -18.65 3.15
CA ALA A 207 -29.17 -18.62 1.71
C ALA A 207 -29.91 -19.80 1.07
N SER A 208 -30.37 -19.61 -0.17
CA SER A 208 -31.01 -20.65 -0.97
C SER A 208 -30.34 -20.76 -2.34
N PRO A 209 -30.45 -21.91 -3.03
CA PRO A 209 -30.00 -22.02 -4.42
C PRO A 209 -30.62 -20.96 -5.35
N ALA A 210 -31.84 -20.49 -5.05
CA ALA A 210 -32.49 -19.43 -5.79
C ALA A 210 -31.78 -18.07 -5.63
N LEU A 211 -31.36 -17.71 -4.41
CA LEU A 211 -30.56 -16.51 -4.16
C LEU A 211 -29.19 -16.62 -4.85
N LEU A 212 -28.54 -17.78 -4.74
CA LEU A 212 -27.25 -18.03 -5.36
C LEU A 212 -27.32 -17.84 -6.89
N LYS A 213 -28.40 -18.33 -7.52
CA LYS A 213 -28.69 -18.13 -8.94
C LYS A 213 -28.98 -16.66 -9.28
N SER A 214 -29.74 -15.93 -8.45
CA SER A 214 -30.04 -14.51 -8.71
C SER A 214 -28.81 -13.61 -8.57
N LEU A 215 -27.82 -14.00 -7.75
CA LEU A 215 -26.50 -13.36 -7.71
C LEU A 215 -25.63 -13.65 -8.94
N GLY A 216 -26.05 -14.54 -9.86
CA GLY A 216 -25.33 -14.84 -11.10
C GLY A 216 -24.24 -15.90 -10.95
N SER A 217 -24.26 -16.70 -9.88
CA SER A 217 -23.21 -17.69 -9.60
C SER A 217 -23.45 -19.10 -10.16
N GLY A 218 -24.60 -19.34 -10.83
CA GLY A 218 -24.93 -20.62 -11.47
C GLY A 218 -25.31 -21.73 -10.49
N ASP A 219 -24.97 -22.98 -10.82
CA ASP A 219 -25.36 -24.21 -10.08
C ASP A 219 -24.40 -24.57 -8.94
N LYS A 220 -23.83 -23.57 -8.25
CA LYS A 220 -22.90 -23.79 -7.13
C LYS A 220 -23.64 -24.35 -5.90
N LYS A 221 -22.90 -25.02 -5.01
CA LYS A 221 -23.46 -25.61 -3.79
C LYS A 221 -23.30 -24.68 -2.60
N LEU A 222 -24.25 -24.74 -1.67
CA LEU A 222 -24.18 -24.14 -0.34
C LEU A 222 -23.59 -25.15 0.67
N PRO A 223 -23.08 -24.68 1.82
CA PRO A 223 -22.68 -23.29 2.06
C PRO A 223 -21.46 -22.90 1.20
N CYS A 224 -21.31 -21.62 0.87
CA CYS A 224 -20.19 -21.12 0.05
C CYS A 224 -19.80 -19.67 0.36
N VAL A 225 -18.67 -19.23 -0.19
CA VAL A 225 -18.24 -17.84 -0.15
C VAL A 225 -18.25 -17.27 -1.56
N ALA A 226 -18.90 -16.14 -1.75
CA ALA A 226 -18.87 -15.37 -3.00
C ALA A 226 -17.95 -14.16 -2.87
N LEU A 227 -17.10 -13.94 -3.87
CA LEU A 227 -16.37 -12.70 -4.06
C LEU A 227 -17.14 -11.85 -5.07
N LEU A 228 -17.73 -10.76 -4.59
CA LEU A 228 -18.49 -9.81 -5.38
C LEU A 228 -17.55 -8.70 -5.83
N ARG A 229 -17.55 -8.37 -7.12
CA ARG A 229 -16.60 -7.44 -7.73
C ARG A 229 -17.31 -6.45 -8.63
N SER A 230 -16.92 -5.18 -8.57
CA SER A 230 -17.51 -4.10 -9.38
C SER A 230 -16.61 -3.67 -10.55
N PHE A 231 -15.78 -4.57 -11.09
CA PHE A 231 -14.88 -4.27 -12.21
C PHE A 231 -15.52 -4.55 -13.56
N ASP A 232 -15.35 -3.65 -14.52
CA ASP A 232 -15.88 -3.83 -15.87
C ASP A 232 -15.23 -5.02 -16.60
N PHE A 233 -15.98 -5.60 -17.54
CA PHE A 233 -15.54 -6.68 -18.42
C PHE A 233 -15.12 -8.00 -17.75
N GLU A 234 -15.14 -8.06 -16.42
CA GLU A 234 -14.89 -9.27 -15.64
C GLU A 234 -16.15 -9.87 -15.03
N GLU A 235 -16.07 -11.15 -14.68
CA GLU A 235 -17.10 -11.88 -13.94
C GLU A 235 -17.35 -11.20 -12.58
N LYS A 236 -18.59 -10.78 -12.33
CA LYS A 236 -18.95 -9.98 -11.15
C LYS A 236 -19.02 -10.81 -9.87
N VAL A 237 -19.30 -12.11 -9.98
CA VAL A 237 -19.48 -13.01 -8.84
C VAL A 237 -18.66 -14.27 -9.06
N LEU A 238 -17.65 -14.46 -8.21
CA LEU A 238 -16.85 -15.67 -8.16
C LEU A 238 -17.21 -16.45 -6.92
N VAL A 239 -17.32 -17.78 -7.00
CA VAL A 239 -17.67 -18.62 -5.84
C VAL A 239 -16.52 -19.53 -5.44
N PHE A 240 -16.22 -19.51 -4.15
CA PHE A 240 -15.30 -20.40 -3.47
C PHE A 240 -16.05 -21.46 -2.67
N THR A 241 -15.59 -22.70 -2.86
CA THR A 241 -15.98 -23.87 -2.07
C THR A 241 -14.70 -24.67 -1.81
N PRO A 242 -14.36 -25.02 -0.56
CA PRO A 242 -13.12 -25.72 -0.24
C PRO A 242 -13.12 -27.14 -0.80
N GLN A 243 -11.95 -27.66 -1.15
CA GLN A 243 -11.80 -29.02 -1.70
C GLN A 243 -11.97 -30.14 -0.66
N SER A 244 -11.68 -29.86 0.61
CA SER A 244 -11.70 -30.84 1.70
C SER A 244 -12.81 -30.56 2.72
N SER A 245 -12.72 -29.44 3.44
CA SER A 245 -13.71 -28.99 4.44
C SER A 245 -13.45 -27.54 4.89
N TRP A 246 -14.45 -26.89 5.51
CA TRP A 246 -14.36 -25.51 5.99
C TRP A 246 -13.38 -25.25 7.17
N PRO A 247 -13.21 -26.13 8.18
CA PRO A 247 -12.33 -25.83 9.32
C PRO A 247 -10.88 -25.50 8.96
N ASN A 248 -10.40 -25.98 7.80
CA ASN A 248 -9.03 -25.78 7.32
C ASN A 248 -8.98 -24.90 6.06
N SER A 249 -10.03 -24.13 5.79
CA SER A 249 -10.12 -23.38 4.53
C SER A 249 -9.59 -21.96 4.59
N PHE A 250 -9.29 -21.39 5.77
CA PHE A 250 -8.89 -19.99 5.91
C PHE A 250 -7.76 -19.58 4.95
N GLU A 251 -6.63 -20.30 4.95
CA GLU A 251 -5.50 -19.98 4.07
C GLU A 251 -5.87 -20.12 2.60
N SER A 252 -6.57 -21.19 2.23
CA SER A 252 -7.01 -21.40 0.84
C SER A 252 -8.02 -20.35 0.39
N LEU A 253 -8.88 -19.86 1.29
CA LEU A 253 -9.83 -18.78 1.04
C LEU A 253 -9.07 -17.46 0.85
N MET A 254 -8.15 -17.12 1.76
CA MET A 254 -7.36 -15.89 1.68
C MET A 254 -6.48 -15.85 0.42
N ALA A 255 -5.83 -16.97 0.07
CA ALA A 255 -5.08 -17.09 -1.17
C ALA A 255 -5.99 -16.95 -2.41
N TRP A 256 -7.18 -17.57 -2.37
CA TRP A 256 -8.16 -17.43 -3.45
C TRP A 256 -8.64 -15.98 -3.58
N ILE A 257 -9.02 -15.31 -2.49
CA ILE A 257 -9.41 -13.89 -2.46
C ILE A 257 -8.28 -13.03 -3.04
N ALA A 258 -7.03 -13.21 -2.58
CA ALA A 258 -5.88 -12.46 -3.06
C ALA A 258 -5.69 -12.62 -4.59
N SER A 259 -5.85 -13.84 -5.11
CA SER A 259 -5.70 -14.13 -6.55
C SER A 259 -6.83 -13.59 -7.44
N LYS A 260 -8.02 -13.33 -6.86
CA LYS A 260 -9.24 -12.98 -7.60
C LYS A 260 -9.72 -11.54 -7.37
N ARG A 261 -9.28 -10.87 -6.31
CA ARG A 261 -9.70 -9.51 -5.94
C ARG A 261 -9.14 -8.44 -6.89
N VAL A 262 -8.06 -8.73 -7.60
CA VAL A 262 -7.43 -7.79 -8.54
C VAL A 262 -7.91 -8.11 -9.96
N PRO A 263 -8.54 -7.16 -10.68
CA PRO A 263 -8.90 -7.34 -12.08
C PRO A 263 -7.66 -7.30 -12.98
N ALA A 264 -7.77 -7.80 -14.21
CA ALA A 264 -6.70 -7.78 -15.19
C ALA A 264 -6.32 -6.35 -15.59
N LEU A 265 -7.32 -5.49 -15.83
CA LEU A 265 -7.15 -4.06 -16.03
C LEU A 265 -7.70 -3.32 -14.80
N ILE A 266 -6.80 -2.80 -13.97
CA ILE A 266 -7.12 -2.20 -12.68
C ILE A 266 -7.58 -0.76 -12.90
N PRO A 267 -8.79 -0.35 -12.48
CA PRO A 267 -9.17 1.05 -12.49
C PRO A 267 -8.23 1.84 -11.57
N GLY A 268 -7.63 2.93 -12.01
CA GLY A 268 -6.77 3.78 -11.19
C GLY A 268 -7.60 4.71 -10.30
N SER A 269 -7.48 4.53 -8.99
CA SER A 269 -8.14 5.36 -7.97
C SER A 269 -7.43 5.19 -6.62
N GLU A 270 -7.72 6.06 -5.66
CA GLU A 270 -7.22 5.92 -4.28
C GLU A 270 -7.59 4.57 -3.65
N GLN A 271 -8.74 3.99 -4.03
CA GLN A 271 -9.21 2.71 -3.47
C GLN A 271 -8.45 1.49 -4.01
N THR A 272 -7.89 1.62 -5.21
CA THR A 272 -7.27 0.52 -5.96
C THR A 272 -5.76 0.68 -6.09
N GLU A 273 -5.21 1.83 -5.72
CA GLU A 273 -3.77 2.15 -5.74
C GLU A 273 -2.93 1.04 -5.09
N LYS A 274 -3.36 0.57 -3.91
CA LYS A 274 -2.68 -0.52 -3.20
C LYS A 274 -2.59 -1.81 -4.01
N PHE A 275 -3.52 -2.09 -4.93
CA PHE A 275 -3.46 -3.31 -5.75
C PHE A 275 -2.33 -3.28 -6.79
N PHE A 276 -1.90 -2.08 -7.20
CA PHE A 276 -0.91 -1.94 -8.26
C PHE A 276 0.40 -1.26 -7.85
N LEU A 277 0.46 -0.55 -6.72
CA LEU A 277 1.70 0.03 -6.18
C LEU A 277 2.29 -0.72 -4.98
N GLN A 278 1.61 -1.72 -4.43
CA GLN A 278 2.20 -2.64 -3.44
C GLN A 278 2.70 -3.91 -4.11
N ASP A 279 3.63 -4.59 -3.44
CA ASP A 279 4.22 -5.87 -3.87
C ASP A 279 4.76 -5.81 -5.31
N ILE A 280 5.62 -4.82 -5.54
CA ILE A 280 6.32 -4.64 -6.81
C ILE A 280 7.79 -4.98 -6.59
N ASP A 281 8.29 -5.91 -7.40
CA ASP A 281 9.71 -6.24 -7.44
C ASP A 281 10.45 -5.40 -8.49
N PRO A 282 11.75 -5.08 -8.28
CA PRO A 282 12.59 -4.48 -9.30
C PRO A 282 12.56 -5.29 -10.61
N GLY A 283 12.40 -4.59 -11.74
CA GLY A 283 12.24 -5.16 -13.08
C GLY A 283 10.79 -5.51 -13.47
N ASN A 284 9.82 -5.36 -12.56
CA ASN A 284 8.40 -5.45 -12.91
C ASN A 284 7.94 -4.13 -13.56
N GLY A 285 6.92 -4.22 -14.42
CA GLY A 285 6.34 -3.10 -15.16
C GLY A 285 4.88 -2.85 -14.78
N LEU A 286 4.53 -1.57 -14.69
CA LEU A 286 3.16 -1.10 -14.55
C LEU A 286 2.73 -0.40 -15.85
N VAL A 287 1.84 -1.03 -16.60
CA VAL A 287 1.27 -0.47 -17.82
C VAL A 287 0.15 0.49 -17.44
N LEU A 288 0.33 1.77 -17.76
CA LEU A 288 -0.58 2.86 -17.43
C LEU A 288 -1.26 3.36 -18.71
N TYR A 289 -2.57 3.18 -18.83
CA TYR A 289 -3.36 3.77 -19.91
C TYR A 289 -4.14 4.98 -19.40
N PHE A 290 -3.71 6.17 -19.82
CA PHE A 290 -4.41 7.42 -19.56
C PHE A 290 -5.33 7.71 -20.74
N GLY A 291 -6.65 7.54 -20.58
CA GLY A 291 -7.59 7.78 -21.68
C GLY A 291 -9.04 7.39 -21.38
N GLU A 292 -9.95 7.82 -22.24
CA GLU A 292 -11.40 7.64 -22.08
C GLU A 292 -12.05 6.81 -23.20
N ASP A 293 -11.27 6.31 -24.16
CA ASP A 293 -11.82 5.50 -25.26
C ASP A 293 -12.28 4.13 -24.74
N GLU A 294 -13.59 3.92 -24.72
CA GLU A 294 -14.22 2.70 -24.21
C GLU A 294 -13.93 1.45 -25.05
N LYS A 295 -13.77 1.60 -26.37
CA LYS A 295 -13.42 0.47 -27.23
C LYS A 295 -12.00 0.01 -26.95
N LEU A 296 -11.05 0.95 -26.93
CA LEU A 296 -9.66 0.67 -26.59
C LEU A 296 -9.55 0.14 -25.17
N ARG A 297 -10.30 0.69 -24.20
CA ARG A 297 -10.33 0.17 -22.83
C ARG A 297 -10.75 -1.30 -22.77
N ARG A 298 -11.76 -1.71 -23.54
CA ARG A 298 -12.15 -3.11 -23.68
C ARG A 298 -11.06 -3.95 -24.33
N ASP A 299 -10.47 -3.46 -25.43
CA ASP A 299 -9.39 -4.14 -26.14
C ASP A 299 -8.15 -4.34 -25.22
N LEU A 300 -7.82 -3.34 -24.40
CA LEU A 300 -6.73 -3.40 -23.42
C LEU A 300 -7.05 -4.30 -22.22
N HIS A 301 -8.32 -4.41 -21.81
CA HIS A 301 -8.72 -5.41 -20.83
C HIS A 301 -8.47 -6.83 -21.35
N GLU A 302 -8.88 -7.14 -22.58
CA GLU A 302 -8.62 -8.45 -23.20
C GLU A 302 -7.12 -8.73 -23.31
N LEU A 303 -6.32 -7.71 -23.66
CA LEU A 303 -4.88 -7.81 -23.70
C LEU A 303 -4.29 -8.09 -22.30
N ALA A 304 -4.68 -7.33 -21.28
CA ALA A 304 -4.26 -7.54 -19.90
C ALA A 304 -4.61 -8.95 -19.40
N VAL A 305 -5.77 -9.50 -19.79
CA VAL A 305 -6.14 -10.90 -19.50
C VAL A 305 -5.16 -11.89 -20.13
N SER A 306 -4.72 -11.66 -21.38
CA SER A 306 -3.73 -12.54 -22.02
C SER A 306 -2.36 -12.50 -21.34
N PHE A 307 -1.99 -11.38 -20.72
CA PHE A 307 -0.76 -11.23 -19.95
C PHE A 307 -0.88 -11.65 -18.48
N ARG A 308 -2.06 -12.09 -18.01
CA ARG A 308 -2.30 -12.39 -16.57
C ARG A 308 -1.38 -13.46 -15.96
N LYS A 309 -0.80 -14.33 -16.79
CA LYS A 309 0.19 -15.32 -16.34
C LYS A 309 1.58 -14.72 -16.10
N ASP A 310 1.90 -13.61 -16.77
CA ASP A 310 3.10 -12.86 -16.51
C ASP A 310 2.93 -12.06 -15.22
N GLN A 311 3.59 -12.51 -14.15
CA GLN A 311 3.54 -11.85 -12.85
C GLN A 311 4.35 -10.54 -12.82
N LYS A 312 5.12 -10.24 -13.88
CA LYS A 312 5.91 -9.01 -13.95
C LYS A 312 5.10 -7.79 -14.38
N LEU A 313 3.87 -7.97 -14.87
CA LEU A 313 3.07 -6.89 -15.43
C LEU A 313 1.76 -6.70 -14.64
N LYS A 314 1.51 -5.45 -14.27
CA LYS A 314 0.18 -4.99 -13.84
C LYS A 314 -0.31 -3.93 -14.83
N TRP A 315 -1.62 -3.90 -15.07
CA TRP A 315 -2.24 -2.98 -16.03
C TRP A 315 -3.23 -2.08 -15.31
N VAL A 316 -3.17 -0.77 -15.57
CA VAL A 316 -4.00 0.24 -14.92
C VAL A 316 -4.66 1.13 -15.97
N HIS A 317 -5.96 1.34 -15.84
CA HIS A 317 -6.71 2.32 -16.62
C HIS A 317 -6.97 3.57 -15.79
N LEU A 318 -6.56 4.72 -16.31
CA LEU A 318 -6.58 6.01 -15.65
C LEU A 318 -7.51 6.95 -16.41
N LYS A 319 -8.66 7.25 -15.79
CA LYS A 319 -9.61 8.25 -16.27
C LYS A 319 -9.17 9.66 -15.91
N LYS A 320 -9.65 10.67 -16.63
CA LYS A 320 -9.37 12.08 -16.30
C LYS A 320 -9.82 12.40 -14.88
N GLY A 321 -8.92 12.97 -14.08
CA GLY A 321 -9.18 13.37 -12.70
C GLY A 321 -7.90 13.46 -11.87
N GLN A 322 -8.02 14.02 -10.67
CA GLN A 322 -6.89 14.36 -9.80
C GLN A 322 -5.94 13.18 -9.53
N PHE A 323 -6.49 11.97 -9.33
CA PHE A 323 -5.69 10.77 -9.10
C PHE A 323 -4.75 10.48 -10.28
N SER A 324 -5.30 10.46 -11.50
CA SER A 324 -4.53 10.20 -12.72
C SER A 324 -3.54 11.31 -13.02
N GLU A 325 -3.90 12.56 -12.72
CA GLU A 325 -2.96 13.67 -12.84
C GLU A 325 -1.78 13.49 -11.88
N SER A 326 -2.05 13.19 -10.61
CA SER A 326 -1.02 12.95 -9.60
C SER A 326 -0.10 11.78 -9.98
N LEU A 327 -0.67 10.64 -10.39
CA LEU A 327 0.11 9.47 -10.82
C LEU A 327 0.89 9.76 -12.11
N GLY A 328 0.31 10.53 -13.04
CA GLY A 328 0.97 10.99 -14.25
C GLY A 328 2.26 11.75 -13.97
N LYS A 329 2.29 12.61 -12.94
CA LYS A 329 3.51 13.36 -12.57
C LYS A 329 4.67 12.44 -12.19
N ASN A 330 4.41 11.30 -11.54
CA ASN A 330 5.46 10.35 -11.16
C ASN A 330 6.20 9.79 -12.38
N VAL A 331 5.47 9.62 -13.48
CA VAL A 331 6.00 9.17 -14.78
C VAL A 331 6.29 10.35 -15.75
N GLY A 332 6.32 11.57 -15.21
CA GLY A 332 6.64 12.80 -15.95
C GLY A 332 5.58 13.23 -16.97
N LEU A 333 4.36 12.73 -16.88
CA LEU A 333 3.23 13.08 -17.74
C LEU A 333 2.35 14.17 -17.12
N THR A 334 1.68 14.91 -17.99
CA THR A 334 0.70 15.95 -17.65
C THR A 334 -0.61 15.69 -18.43
N PRO A 335 -1.73 16.36 -18.07
CA PRO A 335 -2.98 16.23 -18.83
C PRO A 335 -2.86 16.55 -20.32
N ALA A 336 -1.88 17.36 -20.72
CA ALA A 336 -1.64 17.72 -22.11
C ALA A 336 -1.06 16.55 -22.93
N ASP A 337 -0.48 15.54 -22.28
CA ASP A 337 0.05 14.35 -22.91
C ASP A 337 -1.03 13.28 -23.15
N PHE A 338 -2.23 13.42 -22.58
CA PHE A 338 -3.28 12.40 -22.66
C PHE A 338 -4.12 12.53 -23.95
N PRO A 339 -4.57 11.42 -24.57
CA PRO A 339 -4.40 10.04 -24.11
C PRO A 339 -3.00 9.46 -24.40
N GLU A 340 -2.51 8.61 -23.51
CA GLU A 340 -1.17 8.01 -23.59
C GLU A 340 -1.15 6.61 -22.95
N VAL A 341 -0.23 5.76 -23.40
CA VAL A 341 0.14 4.52 -22.72
C VAL A 341 1.62 4.59 -22.32
N ALA A 342 1.88 4.42 -21.03
CA ALA A 342 3.24 4.37 -20.48
C ALA A 342 3.49 3.03 -19.77
N ILE A 343 4.76 2.62 -19.73
CA ILE A 343 5.22 1.54 -18.84
C ILE A 343 6.15 2.17 -17.81
N TRP A 344 5.78 2.04 -16.54
CA TRP A 344 6.67 2.36 -15.41
C TRP A 344 7.35 1.06 -14.94
N GLU A 345 8.63 0.91 -15.26
CA GLU A 345 9.48 -0.18 -14.80
C GLU A 345 10.15 0.23 -13.50
N PHE A 346 9.99 -0.57 -12.45
CA PHE A 346 10.52 -0.26 -11.13
C PHE A 346 11.97 -0.74 -10.98
N GLY A 347 12.82 0.11 -10.43
CA GLY A 347 14.20 -0.21 -10.10
C GLY A 347 14.38 -0.60 -8.63
N GLU A 348 15.63 -0.84 -8.21
CA GLU A 348 15.98 -1.05 -6.80
C GLU A 348 15.79 0.23 -5.95
N SER A 349 15.65 1.38 -6.61
CA SER A 349 15.38 2.69 -6.03
C SER A 349 14.58 3.52 -7.03
N GLU A 350 13.92 4.59 -6.56
CA GLU A 350 13.16 5.51 -7.41
C GLU A 350 14.00 6.16 -8.50
N ASP A 351 15.30 6.36 -8.26
CA ASP A 351 16.25 6.90 -9.25
C ASP A 351 16.63 5.86 -10.33
N ALA A 352 16.38 4.57 -10.08
CA ALA A 352 16.60 3.48 -11.01
C ALA A 352 15.33 3.09 -11.78
N ASP A 353 14.19 3.69 -11.45
CA ASP A 353 12.95 3.51 -12.20
C ASP A 353 13.11 4.03 -13.64
N LYS A 354 12.46 3.34 -14.57
CA LYS A 354 12.42 3.74 -15.98
C LYS A 354 10.98 3.94 -16.41
N VAL A 355 10.79 4.95 -17.25
CA VAL A 355 9.50 5.22 -17.86
C VAL A 355 9.65 5.06 -19.37
N TYR A 356 8.70 4.38 -19.99
CA TYR A 356 8.61 4.25 -21.44
C TYR A 356 7.27 4.82 -21.88
N ARG A 357 7.24 5.63 -22.95
CA ARG A 357 6.00 6.16 -23.53
C ARG A 357 5.77 5.61 -24.92
N LEU A 358 4.54 5.17 -25.21
CA LEU A 358 4.19 4.65 -26.52
C LEU A 358 4.43 5.70 -27.62
N SER A 359 4.04 6.95 -27.38
CA SER A 359 4.22 8.07 -28.33
C SER A 359 5.67 8.33 -28.76
N GLN A 360 6.65 7.90 -27.95
CA GLN A 360 8.08 8.05 -28.27
C GLN A 360 8.67 6.87 -29.03
N GLN A 361 8.04 5.68 -28.98
CA GLN A 361 8.62 4.48 -29.59
C GLN A 361 8.22 4.30 -31.05
N SER A 362 7.11 4.91 -31.48
CA SER A 362 6.59 4.73 -32.83
C SER A 362 6.26 6.06 -33.49
N SER A 363 6.39 6.12 -34.81
CA SER A 363 5.92 7.25 -35.62
C SER A 363 4.40 7.28 -35.78
N HIS A 364 3.69 6.26 -35.27
CA HIS A 364 2.23 6.16 -35.33
C HIS A 364 1.59 6.86 -34.13
N THR A 365 0.73 7.84 -34.40
CA THR A 365 0.02 8.61 -33.36
C THR A 365 -1.27 7.94 -32.88
N ALA A 366 -1.70 6.84 -33.50
CA ALA A 366 -2.96 6.18 -33.18
C ALA A 366 -2.78 5.13 -32.08
N LEU A 367 -3.40 5.36 -30.93
CA LEU A 367 -3.52 4.40 -29.84
C LEU A 367 -4.47 3.26 -30.22
N THR A 368 -3.92 2.09 -30.53
CA THR A 368 -4.67 0.88 -30.89
C THR A 368 -4.23 -0.31 -30.04
N ARG A 369 -5.06 -1.36 -29.99
CA ARG A 369 -4.74 -2.63 -29.32
C ARG A 369 -3.38 -3.19 -29.75
N ASP A 370 -3.14 -3.23 -31.07
CA ASP A 370 -1.94 -3.85 -31.64
C ASP A 370 -0.69 -2.99 -31.37
N ALA A 371 -0.81 -1.66 -31.38
CA ALA A 371 0.27 -0.76 -31.00
C ALA A 371 0.68 -0.96 -29.53
N VAL A 372 -0.30 -1.08 -28.63
CA VAL A 372 -0.03 -1.32 -27.20
C VAL A 372 0.53 -2.72 -26.96
N GLN A 373 0.03 -3.73 -27.67
CA GLN A 373 0.58 -5.08 -27.60
C GLN A 373 2.06 -5.10 -28.03
N ALA A 374 2.38 -4.54 -29.18
CA ALA A 374 3.77 -4.46 -29.67
C ALA A 374 4.68 -3.67 -28.70
N PHE A 375 4.17 -2.59 -28.10
CA PHE A 375 4.89 -1.81 -27.12
C PHE A 375 5.26 -2.61 -25.87
N VAL A 376 4.32 -3.39 -25.32
CA VAL A 376 4.59 -4.26 -24.17
C VAL A 376 5.53 -5.41 -24.52
N GLU A 377 5.36 -6.03 -25.69
CA GLU A 377 6.25 -7.11 -26.15
C GLU A 377 7.68 -6.61 -26.37
N ASN A 378 7.84 -5.41 -26.94
CA ASN A 378 9.15 -4.78 -27.13
C ASN A 378 9.79 -4.38 -25.78
N TRP A 379 8.98 -3.98 -24.79
CA TRP A 379 9.48 -3.73 -23.43
C TRP A 379 10.02 -5.01 -22.80
N GLN A 380 9.28 -6.12 -22.87
CA GLN A 380 9.72 -7.42 -22.35
C GLN A 380 11.02 -7.91 -23.02
N GLN A 381 11.25 -7.52 -24.28
CA GLN A 381 12.46 -7.84 -25.04
C GLN A 381 13.61 -6.84 -24.81
N GLY A 382 13.41 -5.80 -24.01
CA GLY A 382 14.42 -4.75 -23.76
C GLY A 382 14.71 -3.87 -24.99
N GLN A 383 13.77 -3.78 -25.93
CA GLN A 383 13.94 -3.07 -27.21
C GLN A 383 13.46 -1.61 -27.16
N LEU A 384 12.85 -1.18 -26.06
CA LEU A 384 12.38 0.19 -25.90
C LEU A 384 13.48 1.13 -25.40
N SER A 385 13.38 2.39 -25.80
CA SER A 385 14.20 3.46 -25.23
C SER A 385 13.46 4.10 -24.06
N ALA A 386 14.09 4.09 -22.88
CA ALA A 386 13.55 4.75 -21.70
C ALA A 386 13.59 6.28 -21.85
N GLU A 387 12.61 6.94 -21.26
CA GLU A 387 12.62 8.38 -21.02
C GLU A 387 13.87 8.77 -20.24
N LYS A 388 14.51 9.84 -20.67
CA LYS A 388 15.62 10.42 -19.90
C LYS A 388 15.02 11.18 -18.72
N ASP A 389 15.52 10.94 -17.51
CA ASP A 389 15.15 11.77 -16.35
C ASP A 389 15.48 13.24 -16.70
N PRO A 390 14.48 14.14 -16.71
CA PRO A 390 14.72 15.55 -17.02
C PRO A 390 15.58 16.25 -15.97
N VAL A 391 15.69 15.69 -14.76
CA VAL A 391 16.51 16.23 -13.67
C VAL A 391 17.90 15.60 -13.70
N VAL A 392 18.93 16.42 -13.89
CA VAL A 392 20.32 15.93 -13.94
C VAL A 392 20.82 15.65 -12.52
N SER A 393 21.31 14.43 -12.27
CA SER A 393 21.99 14.08 -11.01
C SER A 393 23.42 14.61 -10.99
N VAL A 394 23.81 15.24 -9.87
CA VAL A 394 25.17 15.71 -9.63
C VAL A 394 25.78 15.00 -8.42
N THR A 395 27.09 14.77 -8.46
CA THR A 395 27.90 14.20 -7.38
C THR A 395 28.92 15.23 -6.90
N SER A 396 29.68 14.94 -5.85
CA SER A 396 30.78 15.81 -5.41
C SER A 396 31.76 16.17 -6.52
N ASP A 397 32.06 15.21 -7.42
CA ASP A 397 33.04 15.41 -8.50
C ASP A 397 32.49 16.24 -9.67
N THR A 398 31.18 16.15 -9.94
CA THR A 398 30.56 16.87 -11.06
C THR A 398 29.94 18.20 -10.67
N PHE A 399 29.74 18.45 -9.36
CA PHE A 399 29.07 19.64 -8.84
C PHE A 399 29.68 20.94 -9.36
N ASP A 400 31.00 21.09 -9.28
CA ASP A 400 31.66 22.31 -9.73
C ASP A 400 31.40 22.57 -11.21
N SER A 401 31.53 21.57 -12.09
CA SER A 401 31.28 21.75 -13.53
C SER A 401 29.80 22.03 -13.86
N LEU A 402 28.87 21.34 -13.19
CA LEU A 402 27.44 21.37 -13.51
C LEU A 402 26.65 22.45 -12.76
N VAL A 403 27.20 22.99 -11.67
CA VAL A 403 26.53 23.99 -10.83
C VAL A 403 27.31 25.30 -10.75
N ILE A 404 28.62 25.27 -10.48
CA ILE A 404 29.42 26.47 -10.18
C ILE A 404 30.02 27.09 -11.45
N ASN A 405 30.78 26.31 -12.20
CA ASN A 405 31.61 26.74 -13.33
C ASN A 405 30.84 26.73 -14.65
N ASN A 406 29.64 27.32 -14.66
CA ASN A 406 28.85 27.52 -15.86
C ASN A 406 28.04 28.82 -15.84
N ASP A 407 27.55 29.18 -17.03
CA ASP A 407 26.85 30.42 -17.31
C ASP A 407 25.33 30.34 -17.16
N LYS A 408 24.81 29.34 -16.44
CA LYS A 408 23.38 29.12 -16.21
C LYS A 408 22.95 29.51 -14.80
N ASP A 409 21.68 29.82 -14.61
CA ASP A 409 21.02 29.83 -13.30
C ASP A 409 20.69 28.37 -12.93
N VAL A 410 21.27 27.83 -11.85
CA VAL A 410 21.16 26.39 -11.53
C VAL A 410 20.39 26.19 -10.23
N LEU A 411 19.20 25.59 -10.30
CA LEU A 411 18.47 25.17 -9.12
C LEU A 411 18.92 23.75 -8.73
N VAL A 412 19.36 23.59 -7.49
CA VAL A 412 19.82 22.31 -6.94
C VAL A 412 18.86 21.85 -5.85
N GLU A 413 18.36 20.62 -5.99
CA GLU A 413 17.74 19.88 -4.90
C GLU A 413 18.79 19.04 -4.18
N PHE A 414 18.93 19.25 -2.87
CA PHE A 414 19.68 18.39 -1.98
C PHE A 414 18.70 17.49 -1.23
N TYR A 415 18.74 16.19 -1.51
CA TYR A 415 17.78 15.21 -1.00
C TYR A 415 18.45 14.07 -0.24
N ALA A 416 17.61 13.26 0.40
CA ALA A 416 17.99 11.98 0.97
C ALA A 416 17.02 10.89 0.45
N PRO A 417 17.50 9.71 0.00
CA PRO A 417 16.64 8.69 -0.62
C PRO A 417 15.51 8.18 0.29
N TRP A 418 15.71 8.22 1.62
CA TRP A 418 14.75 7.77 2.61
C TRP A 418 13.78 8.88 3.09
N CYS A 419 13.93 10.12 2.61
CA CYS A 419 13.13 11.24 3.08
C CYS A 419 11.79 11.33 2.35
N GLY A 420 10.68 11.10 3.07
CA GLY A 420 9.33 11.19 2.50
C GLY A 420 8.99 12.56 1.88
N HIS A 421 9.51 13.67 2.44
CA HIS A 421 9.30 15.00 1.84
C HIS A 421 10.06 15.20 0.52
N CYS A 422 11.19 14.52 0.32
CA CYS A 422 11.90 14.51 -0.96
C CYS A 422 11.11 13.73 -2.00
N LYS A 423 10.63 12.54 -1.62
CA LYS A 423 9.77 11.70 -2.47
C LYS A 423 8.51 12.44 -2.93
N ALA A 424 7.88 13.20 -2.03
CA ALA A 424 6.73 14.03 -2.35
C ALA A 424 7.06 15.21 -3.30
N LEU A 425 8.29 15.71 -3.29
CA LEU A 425 8.74 16.82 -4.14
C LEU A 425 9.17 16.36 -5.55
N ALA A 426 9.76 15.17 -5.65
CA ALA A 426 10.36 14.68 -6.89
C ALA A 426 9.46 14.81 -8.15
N PRO A 427 8.14 14.52 -8.10
CA PRO A 427 7.28 14.68 -9.27
C PRO A 427 7.14 16.14 -9.71
N GLU A 428 6.95 17.06 -8.77
CA GLU A 428 6.86 18.50 -9.05
C GLU A 428 8.19 19.03 -9.60
N TYR A 429 9.32 18.57 -9.04
CA TYR A 429 10.66 18.97 -9.46
C TYR A 429 10.99 18.49 -10.89
N LYS A 430 10.56 17.29 -11.28
CA LYS A 430 10.65 16.79 -12.66
C LYS A 430 9.88 17.69 -13.65
N LEU A 431 8.67 18.13 -13.28
CA LEU A 431 7.89 19.04 -14.13
C LEU A 431 8.55 20.43 -14.27
N VAL A 432 9.26 20.90 -13.24
CA VAL A 432 10.07 22.13 -13.32
C VAL A 432 11.23 21.95 -14.30
N ALA A 433 11.93 20.82 -14.24
CA ALA A 433 13.00 20.49 -15.19
C ALA A 433 12.49 20.44 -16.64
N GLN A 434 11.33 19.80 -16.87
CA GLN A 434 10.69 19.78 -18.18
C GLN A 434 10.29 21.18 -18.68
N HIS A 435 9.79 22.06 -17.80
CA HIS A 435 9.46 23.44 -18.17
C HIS A 435 10.66 24.21 -18.71
N TYR A 436 11.84 24.00 -18.12
CA TYR A 436 13.09 24.65 -18.54
C TYR A 436 13.91 23.83 -19.55
N ALA A 437 13.39 22.72 -20.08
CA ALA A 437 14.14 21.84 -20.99
C ALA A 437 14.63 22.55 -22.28
N GLN A 438 13.93 23.61 -22.70
CA GLN A 438 14.29 24.45 -23.87
C GLN A 438 14.82 25.84 -23.46
N ASP A 439 15.10 26.07 -22.17
CA ASP A 439 15.71 27.31 -21.68
C ASP A 439 17.21 27.08 -21.44
N ASP A 440 18.05 27.57 -22.35
CA ASP A 440 19.50 27.43 -22.23
C ASP A 440 20.09 28.15 -21.00
N GLY A 441 19.33 29.06 -20.38
CA GLY A 441 19.76 29.87 -19.24
C GLY A 441 19.50 29.24 -17.87
N VAL A 442 18.67 28.19 -17.77
CA VAL A 442 18.33 27.54 -16.50
C VAL A 442 18.71 26.06 -16.54
N ALA A 443 19.23 25.53 -15.43
CA ALA A 443 19.41 24.10 -15.25
C ALA A 443 18.79 23.64 -13.93
N ILE A 444 18.14 22.48 -13.96
CA ILE A 444 17.47 21.88 -12.81
C ILE A 444 18.20 20.58 -12.49
N VAL A 445 18.78 20.49 -11.30
CA VAL A 445 19.64 19.36 -10.91
C VAL A 445 19.31 18.87 -9.50
N LYS A 446 19.72 17.63 -9.19
CA LYS A 446 19.55 17.00 -7.86
C LYS A 446 20.86 16.37 -7.36
N MET A 447 21.06 16.34 -6.05
CA MET A 447 22.21 15.72 -5.39
C MET A 447 21.75 14.92 -4.16
N ASP A 448 22.11 13.63 -4.10
CA ASP A 448 21.98 12.84 -2.89
C ASP A 448 23.00 13.34 -1.86
N ALA A 449 22.51 14.16 -0.94
CA ALA A 449 23.32 14.80 0.10
C ALA A 449 23.57 13.90 1.31
N THR A 450 23.19 12.62 1.25
CA THR A 450 23.61 11.58 2.21
C THR A 450 24.91 10.91 1.76
N GLN A 451 25.16 10.87 0.45
CA GLN A 451 26.37 10.29 -0.14
C GLN A 451 27.41 11.34 -0.50
N TYR A 452 26.95 12.46 -1.09
CA TYR A 452 27.81 13.50 -1.64
C TYR A 452 27.73 14.78 -0.82
N LYS A 453 28.80 15.57 -0.86
CA LYS A 453 28.90 16.88 -0.19
C LYS A 453 29.60 17.89 -1.09
N HIS A 454 29.26 19.15 -0.92
CA HIS A 454 29.97 20.27 -1.54
C HIS A 454 30.11 21.41 -0.55
N SER A 455 31.27 22.08 -0.53
CA SER A 455 31.57 23.12 0.47
C SER A 455 30.68 24.36 0.37
N SER A 456 30.10 24.62 -0.81
CA SER A 456 29.15 25.72 -1.02
C SER A 456 27.74 25.43 -0.47
N ALA A 457 27.47 24.19 -0.06
CA ALA A 457 26.14 23.73 0.31
C ALA A 457 26.09 23.38 1.81
N ASP A 458 25.59 24.31 2.62
CA ASP A 458 25.23 24.05 4.02
C ASP A 458 23.82 23.44 4.08
N ILE A 459 23.74 22.11 4.28
CA ILE A 459 22.49 21.35 4.26
C ILE A 459 22.11 20.92 5.68
N LYS A 460 21.00 21.48 6.20
CA LYS A 460 20.51 21.22 7.57
C LYS A 460 19.30 20.28 7.62
N SER A 461 18.58 20.17 6.51
CA SER A 461 17.35 19.40 6.40
C SER A 461 17.11 18.96 4.95
N TYR A 462 16.26 17.96 4.75
CA TYR A 462 15.90 17.47 3.43
C TYR A 462 14.40 17.64 3.15
N PRO A 463 14.00 17.95 1.90
CA PRO A 463 14.84 18.49 0.84
C PRO A 463 15.27 19.94 1.16
N THR A 464 16.46 20.33 0.69
CA THR A 464 16.91 21.73 0.63
C THR A 464 17.03 22.14 -0.83
N LEU A 465 16.36 23.24 -1.22
CA LEU A 465 16.45 23.81 -2.56
C LEU A 465 17.33 25.05 -2.51
N LYS A 466 18.34 25.15 -3.37
CA LYS A 466 19.22 26.32 -3.48
C LYS A 466 19.40 26.74 -4.94
N LEU A 467 19.20 28.02 -5.23
CA LEU A 467 19.48 28.59 -6.55
C LEU A 467 20.88 29.19 -6.61
N TYR A 468 21.71 28.61 -7.47
CA TYR A 468 23.03 29.10 -7.85
C TYR A 468 22.90 29.98 -9.08
N ALA A 469 22.48 31.23 -8.86
CA ALA A 469 22.25 32.20 -9.93
C ALA A 469 23.54 32.51 -10.71
N LYS A 470 23.39 32.75 -12.01
CA LYS A 470 24.50 33.13 -12.89
C LYS A 470 25.21 34.38 -12.33
N GLY A 471 26.54 34.31 -12.24
CA GLY A 471 27.35 35.41 -11.70
C GLY A 471 27.30 35.57 -10.17
N LYS A 472 26.52 34.76 -9.43
CA LYS A 472 26.41 34.77 -7.96
C LYS A 472 26.55 33.37 -7.35
N LYS A 473 27.38 32.51 -7.97
CA LYS A 473 27.51 31.09 -7.64
C LYS A 473 27.98 30.81 -6.20
N HIS A 474 28.78 31.68 -5.62
CA HIS A 474 29.29 31.53 -4.24
C HIS A 474 28.38 32.16 -3.17
N SER A 475 27.19 32.64 -3.57
CA SER A 475 26.16 33.15 -2.66
C SER A 475 24.79 32.61 -3.08
N PRO A 476 24.59 31.28 -2.96
CA PRO A 476 23.36 30.65 -3.39
C PRO A 476 22.17 31.13 -2.55
N ILE A 477 21.02 31.21 -3.19
CA ILE A 477 19.78 31.71 -2.59
C ILE A 477 18.97 30.50 -2.10
N ASP A 478 18.63 30.48 -0.82
CA ASP A 478 17.78 29.43 -0.24
C ASP A 478 16.33 29.55 -0.71
N GLY A 479 15.75 28.42 -1.10
CA GLY A 479 14.34 28.32 -1.45
C GLY A 479 13.47 28.29 -0.20
N GLU A 480 12.95 29.44 0.21
CA GLU A 480 12.02 29.56 1.34
C GLU A 480 10.56 29.35 0.87
N PHE A 481 10.07 28.11 0.95
CA PHE A 481 8.68 27.77 0.63
C PHE A 481 7.87 27.65 1.93
N LYS A 482 7.00 28.64 2.22
CA LYS A 482 6.29 28.75 3.51
C LYS A 482 5.25 27.65 3.78
N SER A 483 4.81 26.91 2.77
CA SER A 483 3.89 25.77 3.00
C SER A 483 3.75 24.77 1.84
N THR A 484 4.12 25.11 0.60
CA THR A 484 4.04 24.15 -0.52
C THR A 484 5.22 24.29 -1.49
N ARG A 485 5.89 23.17 -1.77
CA ARG A 485 6.95 23.05 -2.80
C ARG A 485 6.35 22.54 -4.11
N THR A 486 5.43 23.31 -4.69
CA THR A 486 4.77 22.98 -5.96
C THR A 486 5.59 23.46 -7.14
N LYS A 487 5.35 22.88 -8.33
CA LYS A 487 5.91 23.35 -9.60
C LYS A 487 5.80 24.87 -9.73
N ASP A 488 4.59 25.42 -9.61
CA ASP A 488 4.35 26.86 -9.82
C ASP A 488 5.09 27.74 -8.81
N GLY A 489 5.16 27.30 -7.54
CA GLY A 489 5.93 28.00 -6.51
C GLY A 489 7.43 28.02 -6.83
N ILE A 490 7.97 26.90 -7.33
CA ILE A 490 9.38 26.80 -7.73
C ILE A 490 9.66 27.62 -8.99
N LEU A 491 8.76 27.62 -9.99
CA LEU A 491 8.88 28.46 -11.18
C LEU A 491 8.92 29.95 -10.79
N ALA A 492 8.00 30.40 -9.93
CA ALA A 492 7.98 31.77 -9.45
C ALA A 492 9.28 32.14 -8.70
N PHE A 493 9.80 31.23 -7.87
CA PHE A 493 11.06 31.41 -7.16
C PHE A 493 12.25 31.57 -8.12
N ILE A 494 12.35 30.71 -9.15
CA ILE A 494 13.42 30.81 -10.16
C ILE A 494 13.30 32.14 -10.91
N GLU A 495 12.12 32.50 -11.41
CA GLU A 495 11.93 33.73 -12.20
C GLU A 495 12.19 35.01 -11.38
N GLN A 496 11.93 34.99 -10.06
CA GLN A 496 12.23 36.11 -9.18
C GLN A 496 13.75 36.34 -9.03
N HIS A 497 14.56 35.28 -9.07
CA HIS A 497 15.96 35.33 -8.65
C HIS A 497 16.98 35.02 -9.76
N ARG A 498 16.55 34.47 -10.91
CA ARG A 498 17.41 34.19 -12.06
C ARG A 498 18.04 35.49 -12.60
N ALA A 499 19.30 35.42 -13.00
CA ALA A 499 20.03 36.58 -13.50
C ALA A 499 19.49 37.05 -14.87
N THR A 500 19.00 36.12 -15.68
CA THR A 500 18.50 36.39 -17.04
C THR A 500 16.98 36.54 -17.04
N LYS A 501 16.44 37.75 -16.98
CA LYS A 501 15.00 37.96 -17.22
C LYS A 501 14.69 37.70 -18.70
N LYS A 502 13.67 36.89 -19.01
CA LYS A 502 13.17 36.69 -20.38
C LYS A 502 13.04 38.06 -21.06
N LYS A 503 13.66 38.25 -22.23
CA LYS A 503 13.40 39.44 -23.07
C LYS A 503 11.90 39.44 -23.35
N GLY A 504 11.20 40.45 -22.83
CA GLY A 504 9.75 40.56 -22.95
C GLY A 504 9.30 40.44 -24.40
N GLY A 505 8.70 39.30 -24.75
CA GLY A 505 7.74 39.25 -25.84
C GLY A 505 6.62 40.21 -25.47
N LYS A 506 6.34 41.19 -26.34
CA LYS A 506 5.27 42.17 -26.17
C LYS A 506 4.03 41.48 -25.61
N GLY A 507 3.57 41.95 -24.45
CA GLY A 507 2.36 41.47 -23.81
C GLY A 507 1.18 41.56 -24.78
N GLY A 508 0.70 40.39 -25.21
CA GLY A 508 -0.74 40.20 -25.31
C GLY A 508 -1.24 40.24 -23.87
N LYS A 509 -1.84 41.37 -23.47
CA LYS A 509 -2.60 41.45 -22.23
C LYS A 509 -3.68 40.37 -22.31
N ASN A 510 -3.60 39.34 -21.45
CA ASN A 510 -4.75 38.49 -21.17
C ASN A 510 -5.80 39.37 -20.49
N LYS A 511 -6.82 39.77 -21.25
CA LYS A 511 -8.01 40.49 -20.76
C LYS A 511 -8.86 39.67 -19.78
N GLU A 512 -8.59 38.38 -19.63
CA GLU A 512 -9.42 37.47 -18.83
C GLU A 512 -9.12 37.54 -17.32
N ALA A 513 -7.91 37.95 -16.90
CA ALA A 513 -7.57 38.04 -15.47
C ALA A 513 -8.07 39.34 -14.81
N GLU A 514 -8.21 40.44 -15.57
CA GLU A 514 -8.76 41.71 -15.05
C GLU A 514 -10.30 41.69 -15.00
N GLU A 515 -10.97 40.77 -15.71
CA GLU A 515 -12.44 40.63 -15.67
C GLU A 515 -12.93 39.78 -14.48
N GLU A 516 -12.17 38.77 -14.01
CA GLU A 516 -12.52 37.98 -12.81
C GLU A 516 -12.37 38.78 -11.51
N GLU A 517 -11.32 39.59 -11.36
CA GLU A 517 -11.12 40.42 -10.16
C GLU A 517 -12.16 41.57 -10.06
N GLN A 518 -12.64 42.06 -11.22
CA GLN A 518 -13.72 43.05 -11.27
C GLN A 518 -15.12 42.44 -11.09
N LEU A 519 -15.32 41.14 -11.40
CA LEU A 519 -16.58 40.45 -11.13
C LEU A 519 -16.75 40.15 -9.63
N ASP A 520 -15.69 39.69 -8.97
CA ASP A 520 -15.73 39.34 -7.53
C ASP A 520 -15.91 40.58 -6.65
N THR A 521 -15.31 41.71 -7.05
CA THR A 521 -15.49 42.99 -6.34
C THR A 521 -16.92 43.53 -6.49
N LYS A 522 -17.58 43.29 -7.64
CA LYS A 522 -18.99 43.66 -7.87
C LYS A 522 -19.98 42.73 -7.18
N LEU A 523 -19.70 41.42 -7.12
CA LEU A 523 -20.51 40.45 -6.39
C LEU A 523 -20.47 40.69 -4.87
N CYS A 524 -19.32 41.08 -4.33
CA CYS A 524 -19.18 41.38 -2.90
C CYS A 524 -19.92 42.67 -2.46
N GLN A 525 -20.03 43.66 -3.37
CA GLN A 525 -20.80 44.89 -3.12
C GLN A 525 -22.33 44.66 -3.19
N LEU A 526 -22.80 43.77 -4.08
CA LEU A 526 -24.23 43.44 -4.19
C LEU A 526 -24.75 42.65 -2.98
N CYS A 527 -23.92 41.81 -2.36
CA CYS A 527 -24.28 41.08 -1.15
C CYS A 527 -24.43 41.98 0.10
N HIS A 528 -23.72 43.12 0.17
CA HIS A 528 -23.86 44.07 1.28
C HIS A 528 -25.13 44.93 1.20
N SER A 529 -25.68 45.14 0.00
CA SER A 529 -26.93 45.89 -0.20
C SER A 529 -28.22 45.07 -0.01
N ALA A 530 -28.12 43.74 0.10
CA ALA A 530 -29.27 42.85 0.31
C ALA A 530 -29.51 42.45 1.78
N ALA A 531 -28.69 42.94 2.72
CA ALA A 531 -28.80 42.64 4.15
C ALA A 531 -29.42 43.79 4.98
N THR A 532 -29.89 44.86 4.32
CA THR A 532 -30.63 45.98 4.95
C THR A 532 -31.82 46.39 4.09
N VAL A 533 -32.85 45.54 4.04
CA VAL A 533 -34.28 45.90 3.95
C VAL A 533 -35.09 44.81 4.67
#